data_AF-A0A1B1RXG4-F1
#
_entry.id   AF-A0A1B1RXG4-F1
#
_cell.length_a   1.000
_cell.length_b   1.000
_cell.length_c   1.000
_cell.angle_alpha   90.00
_cell.angle_beta   90.00
_cell.angle_gamma   90.00
#
_symmetry.space_group_name_H-M   'P 1'
#
loop_
_entity.id
_entity.type
_entity.pdbx_description
1 polymer ?
#
loop_
_entity_poly.entity_id
_entity_poly.type
_entity_poly.pdbx_seq_one_letter_code
_entity_poly.pdbx_strand_id
1 'polypeptide(L)'
;MKLQWLLLIGLIFAVIIAVFAVVNVDDVPVNYVFGEAEWPLILVILASALLGFLLSSVLAIMRNYQLQRKIKTLQKEIAVKESLIATQQNEIGAYQKVGIQPEPQIVTSEKLVEEPVDTSLEQPEVETRKDEF
;
A
#
# COMPACT_ATOMS: atom_id res chain seq x y z
N MET A 1 -13.94 4.60 -21.56
CA MET A 1 -14.48 5.98 -21.51
C MET A 1 -13.68 6.95 -20.62
N LYS A 2 -13.11 6.54 -19.47
CA LYS A 2 -12.42 7.46 -18.53
C LYS A 2 -11.28 8.29 -19.16
N LEU A 3 -10.45 7.67 -20.01
CA LEU A 3 -9.35 8.37 -20.67
C LEU A 3 -9.83 9.43 -21.67
N GLN A 4 -10.90 9.16 -22.42
CA GLN A 4 -11.50 10.13 -23.35
C GLN A 4 -12.06 11.34 -22.62
N TRP A 5 -12.70 11.15 -21.47
CA TRP A 5 -13.15 12.24 -20.60
C TRP A 5 -11.99 13.06 -20.05
N LEU A 6 -10.90 12.40 -19.65
CA LEU A 6 -9.71 13.07 -19.13
C LEU A 6 -8.99 13.88 -20.22
N LEU A 7 -8.94 13.36 -21.46
CA LEU A 7 -8.43 14.08 -22.62
C LEU A 7 -9.30 15.29 -22.99
N LEU A 8 -10.64 15.14 -22.95
CA LEU A 8 -11.55 16.26 -23.23
C LEU A 8 -11.39 17.39 -22.20
N ILE A 9 -11.37 17.04 -20.92
CA ILE A 9 -11.15 18.01 -19.83
C ILE A 9 -9.76 18.66 -19.97
N GLY A 10 -8.73 17.86 -20.28
CA GLY A 10 -7.38 18.36 -20.52
C GLY A 10 -7.30 19.33 -21.70
N LEU A 11 -8.03 19.06 -22.78
CA LEU A 11 -8.09 19.94 -23.95
C LEU A 11 -8.76 21.28 -23.61
N ILE A 12 -9.91 21.24 -22.93
CA ILE A 12 -10.60 22.44 -22.46
C ILE A 12 -9.67 23.27 -21.57
N PHE A 13 -8.96 22.62 -20.65
CA PHE A 13 -8.01 23.28 -19.76
C PHE A 13 -6.82 23.89 -20.53
N ALA A 14 -6.29 23.18 -21.54
CA ALA A 14 -5.23 23.69 -22.40
C ALA A 14 -5.66 24.94 -23.18
N VAL A 15 -6.89 25.00 -23.67
CA VAL A 15 -7.45 26.20 -24.33
C VAL A 15 -7.53 27.36 -23.33
N ILE A 16 -7.98 27.12 -22.10
CA ILE A 16 -8.03 28.15 -21.05
C ILE A 16 -6.62 28.69 -20.77
N ILE A 17 -5.63 27.81 -20.57
CA ILE A 17 -4.23 28.22 -20.38
C ILE A 17 -3.72 29.04 -21.56
N ALA A 18 -4.01 28.63 -22.80
CA ALA A 18 -3.58 29.34 -24.00
C ALA A 18 -4.18 30.75 -24.08
N VAL A 19 -5.47 30.91 -23.76
CA VAL A 19 -6.11 32.23 -23.68
C VAL A 19 -5.44 33.08 -22.60
N PHE A 20 -5.20 32.52 -21.41
CA PHE A 20 -4.49 33.21 -20.34
C PHE A 20 -3.10 33.68 -20.76
N ALA A 21 -2.36 32.82 -21.49
CA ALA A 21 -1.03 33.12 -21.97
C ALA A 21 -1.00 34.27 -22.98
N VAL A 22 -2.00 34.36 -23.85
CA VAL A 22 -2.11 35.46 -24.83
C VAL A 22 -2.56 36.76 -24.17
N VAL A 23 -3.52 36.71 -23.24
CA VAL A 23 -4.06 37.91 -22.58
C VAL A 23 -3.07 38.50 -21.57
N ASN A 24 -2.24 37.67 -20.93
CA ASN A 24 -1.26 38.10 -19.92
C ASN A 24 0.17 37.95 -20.46
N VAL A 25 0.36 38.25 -21.74
CA VAL A 25 1.69 38.36 -22.36
C VAL A 25 2.33 39.71 -22.03
N ASP A 26 2.25 40.10 -20.76
CA ASP A 26 2.97 41.25 -20.26
C ASP A 26 4.38 40.80 -19.90
N ASP A 27 5.36 41.52 -20.44
CA ASP A 27 6.76 41.26 -20.18
C ASP A 27 7.10 41.66 -18.74
N VAL A 28 7.48 40.66 -17.94
CA VAL A 28 7.88 40.84 -16.54
C VAL A 28 9.39 40.62 -16.46
N PRO A 29 10.15 41.52 -15.82
CA PRO A 29 11.57 41.30 -15.60
C PRO A 29 11.78 40.12 -14.65
N VAL A 30 12.48 39.09 -15.13
CA VAL A 30 12.82 37.90 -14.34
C VAL A 30 14.32 37.92 -14.07
N ASN A 31 14.69 37.99 -12.80
CA ASN A 31 16.06 37.85 -12.36
C ASN A 31 16.35 36.36 -12.04
N TYR A 32 17.14 35.71 -12.88
CA TYR A 32 17.49 34.29 -12.76
C TYR A 32 18.87 34.09 -12.11
N VAL A 33 19.21 34.95 -11.14
CA VAL A 33 20.45 34.92 -10.32
C VAL A 33 21.72 35.34 -11.08
N PHE A 34 21.82 35.08 -12.38
CA PHE A 34 22.99 35.39 -13.22
C PHE A 34 22.72 36.43 -14.32
N GLY A 35 21.54 37.05 -14.30
CA GLY A 35 21.13 38.04 -15.29
C GLY A 35 19.65 38.36 -15.16
N GLU A 36 19.22 39.37 -15.91
CA GLU A 36 17.83 39.81 -16.01
C GLU A 36 17.37 39.69 -17.46
N ALA A 37 16.17 39.15 -17.66
CA ALA A 37 15.54 39.09 -18.97
C ALA A 37 14.03 39.27 -18.82
N GLU A 38 13.43 39.89 -19.82
CA GLU A 38 12.00 40.10 -19.89
C GLU A 38 11.35 38.88 -20.54
N TRP A 39 10.54 38.17 -19.76
CA TRP A 39 9.78 37.01 -20.22
C TRP A 39 8.34 37.13 -19.75
N PRO A 40 7.36 36.68 -20.54
CA PRO A 40 5.98 36.55 -20.09
C PRO A 40 5.90 35.67 -18.83
N LEU A 41 5.20 36.16 -17.80
CA LEU A 41 5.09 35.48 -16.49
C LEU A 41 4.60 34.03 -16.60
N ILE A 42 3.68 33.76 -17.54
CA ILE A 42 3.13 32.43 -17.77
C ILE A 42 4.20 31.41 -18.18
N LEU A 43 5.24 31.81 -18.93
CA LEU A 43 6.30 30.89 -19.34
C LEU A 43 7.11 30.41 -18.14
N VAL A 44 7.35 31.29 -17.18
CA VAL A 44 8.07 30.97 -15.93
C VAL A 44 7.26 29.99 -15.08
N ILE A 45 5.94 30.23 -14.95
CA ILE A 45 5.02 29.35 -14.22
C ILE A 45 4.94 27.97 -14.90
N LEU A 46 4.78 27.92 -16.21
CA LEU A 46 4.71 26.67 -16.95
C LEU A 46 6.02 25.90 -16.87
N ALA A 47 7.17 26.57 -16.98
CA ALA A 47 8.48 25.94 -16.86
C ALA A 47 8.69 25.34 -15.45
N SER A 48 8.38 26.10 -14.39
CA SER A 48 8.51 25.61 -13.01
C SER A 48 7.54 24.46 -12.71
N ALA A 49 6.28 24.56 -13.15
CA ALA A 49 5.32 23.48 -13.01
C ALA A 49 5.73 22.22 -13.79
N LEU A 50 6.25 22.37 -15.00
CA LEU A 50 6.75 21.27 -15.82
C LEU A 50 7.94 20.56 -15.14
N LEU A 51 8.88 21.31 -14.58
CA LEU A 51 9.99 20.75 -13.82
C LEU A 51 9.51 19.97 -12.59
N GLY A 52 8.57 20.54 -11.81
CA GLY A 52 7.96 19.85 -10.67
C GLY A 52 7.23 18.57 -11.08
N PHE A 53 6.51 18.59 -12.21
CA PHE A 53 5.84 17.42 -12.77
C PHE A 53 6.82 16.35 -13.22
N LEU A 54 7.93 16.73 -13.88
CA LEU A 54 8.98 15.80 -14.30
C LEU A 54 9.60 15.09 -13.09
N LEU A 55 10.00 15.84 -12.06
CA LEU A 55 10.55 15.28 -10.83
C LEU A 55 9.56 14.31 -10.17
N SER A 56 8.30 14.71 -10.04
CA SER A 56 7.25 13.88 -9.44
C SER A 56 6.98 12.62 -10.25
N SER A 57 7.02 12.72 -11.59
CA SER A 57 6.79 11.60 -12.50
C SER A 57 7.88 10.53 -12.38
N VAL A 58 9.14 10.92 -12.25
CA VAL A 58 10.25 9.97 -12.04
C VAL A 58 10.03 9.17 -10.76
N LEU A 59 9.64 9.81 -9.66
CA LEU A 59 9.34 9.13 -8.39
C LEU A 59 8.13 8.18 -8.52
N ALA A 60 7.09 8.62 -9.22
CA ALA A 60 5.89 7.81 -9.46
C ALA A 60 6.20 6.56 -10.29
N ILE A 61 7.00 6.69 -11.35
CA ILE A 61 7.43 5.57 -12.21
C ILE A 61 8.26 4.58 -11.39
N MET A 62 9.21 5.06 -10.60
CA MET A 62 10.04 4.19 -9.74
C MET A 62 9.18 3.39 -8.75
N ARG A 63 8.21 4.03 -8.10
CA ARG A 63 7.26 3.36 -7.20
C ARG A 63 6.41 2.33 -7.93
N ASN A 64 5.86 2.68 -9.09
CA ASN A 64 5.05 1.76 -9.90
C ASN A 64 5.86 0.54 -10.35
N TYR A 65 7.12 0.72 -10.71
CA TYR A 65 7.98 -0.39 -11.11
C TYR A 65 8.21 -1.38 -9.96
N GLN A 66 8.47 -0.90 -8.74
CA GLN A 66 8.59 -1.77 -7.57
C GLN A 66 7.28 -2.50 -7.25
N LEU A 67 6.14 -1.81 -7.35
CA LEU A 67 4.82 -2.40 -7.15
C LEU A 67 4.56 -3.53 -8.17
N GLN A 68 4.88 -3.30 -9.44
CA GLN A 68 4.75 -4.34 -10.47
C GLN A 68 5.64 -5.56 -10.20
N ARG A 69 6.87 -5.37 -9.71
CA ARG A 69 7.72 -6.49 -9.30
C ARG A 69 7.10 -7.29 -8.15
N LYS A 70 6.59 -6.61 -7.12
CA LYS A 70 5.90 -7.28 -6.00
C LYS A 70 4.68 -8.06 -6.48
N ILE A 71 3.87 -7.49 -7.36
CA ILE A 71 2.71 -8.19 -7.97
C ILE A 71 3.17 -9.47 -8.66
N LYS A 72 4.23 -9.43 -9.47
CA LYS A 72 4.75 -10.62 -10.16
C LYS A 72 5.27 -11.68 -9.18
N THR A 73 5.97 -11.27 -8.11
CA THR A 73 6.45 -12.21 -7.09
C THR A 73 5.28 -12.87 -6.36
N LEU A 74 4.31 -12.09 -5.91
CA LEU A 74 3.11 -12.60 -5.23
C LEU A 74 2.31 -13.55 -6.12
N GLN A 75 2.16 -13.23 -7.41
CA GLN A 75 1.50 -14.12 -8.37
C GLN A 75 2.21 -15.47 -8.52
N LYS A 76 3.56 -15.48 -8.51
CA LYS A 76 4.33 -16.74 -8.53
C LYS A 76 4.14 -17.55 -7.26
N GLU A 77 4.15 -16.90 -6.09
CA GLU A 77 3.92 -17.58 -4.81
C GLU A 77 2.52 -18.22 -4.74
N ILE A 78 1.50 -17.51 -5.25
CA ILE A 78 0.14 -18.04 -5.35
C ILE A 78 0.13 -19.29 -6.24
N ALA A 79 0.71 -19.23 -7.44
CA ALA A 79 0.75 -20.36 -8.36
C ALA A 79 1.48 -21.59 -7.77
N VAL A 80 2.59 -21.38 -7.05
CA VAL A 80 3.30 -22.47 -6.36
C VAL A 80 2.42 -23.08 -5.28
N LYS A 81 1.79 -22.27 -4.42
CA LYS A 81 0.90 -22.76 -3.37
C LYS A 81 -0.29 -23.55 -3.93
N GLU A 82 -0.90 -23.08 -5.02
CA GLU A 82 -1.98 -23.80 -5.70
C GLU A 82 -1.52 -25.17 -6.23
N SER A 83 -0.31 -25.25 -6.80
CA SER A 83 0.25 -26.52 -7.27
C SER A 83 0.54 -27.53 -6.14
N LEU A 84 1.00 -27.03 -4.98
CA LEU A 84 1.24 -27.86 -3.79
C LEU A 84 -0.08 -28.40 -3.24
N ILE A 85 -1.11 -27.56 -3.15
CA ILE A 85 -2.46 -27.98 -2.72
C ILE A 85 -3.01 -29.06 -3.65
N ALA A 86 -2.88 -28.89 -4.96
CA ALA A 86 -3.33 -29.88 -5.93
C ALA A 86 -2.57 -31.23 -5.79
N THR A 87 -1.27 -31.17 -5.54
CA THR A 87 -0.45 -32.37 -5.31
C THR A 87 -0.85 -33.10 -4.03
N GLN A 88 -1.01 -32.37 -2.92
CA GLN A 88 -1.47 -32.93 -1.65
C GLN A 88 -2.86 -33.57 -1.77
N GLN A 89 -3.79 -32.94 -2.49
CA GLN A 89 -5.11 -33.51 -2.73
C GLN A 89 -5.06 -34.81 -3.55
N ASN A 90 -4.19 -34.87 -4.56
CA ASN A 90 -3.97 -36.09 -5.35
C ASN A 90 -3.39 -37.22 -4.49
N GLU A 91 -2.42 -36.91 -3.62
CA GLU A 91 -1.86 -37.88 -2.67
C GLU A 91 -2.91 -38.39 -1.68
N ILE A 92 -3.70 -37.50 -1.06
CA ILE A 92 -4.80 -37.87 -0.15
C ILE A 92 -5.82 -38.79 -0.86
N GLY A 93 -6.20 -38.46 -2.10
CA GLY A 93 -7.10 -39.29 -2.90
C GLY A 93 -6.51 -40.65 -3.30
N ALA A 94 -5.19 -40.75 -3.44
CA ALA A 94 -4.51 -42.02 -3.68
C ALA A 94 -4.52 -42.91 -2.42
N TYR A 95 -4.26 -42.36 -1.24
CA TYR A 95 -4.38 -43.10 0.04
C TYR A 95 -5.81 -43.57 0.29
N GLN A 96 -6.80 -42.75 -0.04
CA GLN A 96 -8.23 -43.09 0.08
C GLN A 96 -8.64 -44.24 -0.86
N LYS A 97 -8.03 -44.33 -2.05
CA LYS A 97 -8.26 -45.44 -3.02
C LYS A 97 -7.60 -46.76 -2.62
N VAL A 98 -6.56 -46.74 -1.77
CA VAL A 98 -5.87 -47.94 -1.27
C VAL A 98 -6.50 -48.46 0.04
N GLY A 99 -7.53 -47.79 0.57
CA GLY A 99 -8.28 -48.25 1.75
C GLY A 99 -7.54 -48.08 3.09
N ILE A 100 -6.45 -47.31 3.12
CA ILE A 100 -5.70 -47.00 4.34
C ILE A 100 -6.07 -45.58 4.76
N GLN A 101 -6.88 -45.44 5.81
CA GLN A 101 -7.15 -44.16 6.45
C GLN A 101 -6.00 -43.86 7.44
N PRO A 102 -5.19 -42.81 7.26
CA PRO A 102 -4.26 -42.40 8.30
C PRO A 102 -5.04 -41.79 9.47
N GLU A 103 -4.87 -42.40 10.65
CA GLU A 103 -5.42 -41.92 11.91
C GLU A 103 -4.88 -40.50 12.19
N PRO A 104 -5.75 -39.51 12.51
CA PRO A 104 -5.28 -38.16 12.78
C PRO A 104 -4.40 -38.17 14.04
N GLN A 105 -3.10 -37.96 13.86
CA GLN A 105 -2.20 -37.67 14.97
C GLN A 105 -2.50 -36.25 15.46
N ILE A 106 -3.41 -36.15 16.43
CA ILE A 106 -3.61 -34.92 17.20
C ILE A 106 -2.36 -34.75 18.05
N VAL A 107 -1.49 -33.79 17.71
CA VAL A 107 -0.46 -33.30 18.63
C VAL A 107 -1.19 -32.43 19.66
N THR A 108 -1.91 -33.10 20.55
CA THR A 108 -2.50 -32.51 21.75
C THR A 108 -1.35 -32.01 22.62
N SER A 109 -1.24 -30.69 22.74
CA SER A 109 -0.30 -30.00 23.64
C SER A 109 -0.77 -30.04 25.09
N GLU A 110 -1.36 -31.15 25.53
CA GLU A 110 -2.07 -31.27 26.81
C GLU A 110 -1.42 -32.39 27.62
N LYS A 111 -0.29 -32.07 28.24
CA LYS A 111 0.27 -32.87 29.32
C LYS A 111 1.11 -32.01 30.29
N LEU A 112 0.42 -31.29 31.16
CA LEU A 112 0.81 -30.99 32.55
C LEU A 112 -0.53 -30.83 33.31
N VAL A 113 -1.26 -31.92 33.51
CA VAL A 113 -1.32 -32.65 34.80
C VAL A 113 -1.71 -31.71 35.94
N GLU A 114 -3.00 -31.80 36.29
CA GLU A 114 -3.56 -31.46 37.58
C GLU A 114 -2.71 -32.08 38.72
N GLU A 115 -2.34 -31.28 39.72
CA GLU A 115 -2.11 -31.75 41.09
C GLU A 115 -3.11 -31.04 42.02
N PRO A 116 -3.52 -31.68 43.13
CA PRO A 116 -4.82 -31.49 43.74
C PRO A 116 -4.91 -30.29 44.69
N VAL A 117 -6.17 -29.89 44.89
CA VAL A 117 -6.72 -28.93 45.85
C VAL A 117 -6.09 -29.02 47.26
N ASP A 118 -5.62 -27.89 47.78
CA ASP A 118 -5.61 -27.61 49.23
C ASP A 118 -6.45 -26.34 49.48
N THR A 119 -7.53 -26.54 50.22
CA THR A 119 -8.48 -25.52 50.69
C THR A 119 -8.08 -25.17 52.12
N SER A 120 -7.25 -24.14 52.29
CA SER A 120 -6.89 -23.65 53.61
C SER A 120 -6.69 -22.13 53.59
N LEU A 121 -7.78 -21.43 53.91
CA LEU A 121 -7.84 -20.23 54.76
C LEU A 121 -7.02 -18.98 54.36
N GLU A 122 -7.77 -17.90 54.11
CA GLU A 122 -7.57 -16.50 54.54
C GLU A 122 -7.78 -15.50 53.39
N GLN A 123 -8.99 -14.94 53.34
CA GLN A 123 -9.24 -13.63 52.74
C GLN A 123 -8.74 -12.56 53.72
N PRO A 124 -7.96 -11.57 53.28
CA PRO A 124 -7.96 -10.27 53.93
C PRO A 124 -8.73 -9.27 53.05
N GLU A 125 -9.95 -9.04 53.49
CA GLU A 125 -10.52 -7.71 53.77
C GLU A 125 -10.08 -6.52 52.89
N VAL A 126 -11.05 -6.00 52.12
CA VAL A 126 -10.96 -4.74 51.39
C VAL A 126 -10.91 -3.58 52.39
N GLU A 127 -9.72 -3.07 52.67
CA GLU A 127 -9.55 -1.84 53.45
C GLU A 127 -9.67 -0.62 52.52
N THR A 128 -10.89 -0.06 52.50
CA THR A 128 -11.13 1.30 52.00
C THR A 128 -10.44 2.30 52.93
N ARG A 129 -9.26 2.78 52.56
CA ARG A 129 -8.60 3.86 53.28
C ARG A 129 -9.12 5.21 52.79
N LYS A 130 -10.05 5.78 53.57
CA LYS A 130 -10.30 7.21 53.67
C LYS A 130 -9.12 7.84 54.42
N ASP A 131 -8.36 8.70 53.75
CA ASP A 131 -7.57 9.75 54.40
C ASP A 131 -7.92 11.04 53.64
N GLU A 132 -8.81 11.90 54.13
CA GLU A 132 -8.54 13.00 55.07
C GLU A 132 -7.51 14.03 54.55
N PHE A 133 -8.05 15.24 54.29
CA PHE A 133 -7.47 16.55 53.96
C PHE A 133 -7.15 16.86 52.49
#